data_AF-A0A6G0MD13-F1
#
_entry.id   AF-A0A6G0MD13-F1
#
_cell.length_a   1.000
_cell.length_b   1.000
_cell.length_c   1.000
_cell.angle_alpha   90.00
_cell.angle_beta   90.00
_cell.angle_gamma   90.00
#
_symmetry.space_group_name_H-M   'P 1'
#
loop_
_entity.id
_entity.type
_entity.pdbx_description
1 polymer ?
#
loop_
_entity_poly.entity_id
_entity_poly.type
_entity_poly.pdbx_seq_one_letter_code
_entity_poly.pdbx_strand_id
1 'polypeptide(L)'
;MDAGIIAALKAGYRDKHMELVTKRIDPEMPEMTPKNKTAFYVDQLQAMRWTVGVCAAMEAKTIANCFRKTGIIFPEESAMPAPPTRRERVKLSELLI
;
A
#
# COMPACT_ATOMS: atom_id res chain seq x y z
N MET A 1 -1.22 -3.15 -3.63
CA MET A 1 -1.06 -1.94 -2.80
C MET A 1 -2.17 -0.98 -3.18
N ASP A 2 -2.90 -0.44 -2.20
CA ASP A 2 -4.08 0.38 -2.46
C ASP A 2 -3.73 1.75 -3.09
N ALA A 3 -4.64 2.28 -3.91
CA ALA A 3 -4.45 3.56 -4.60
C ALA A 3 -4.29 4.74 -3.64
N GLY A 4 -5.00 4.74 -2.51
CA GLY A 4 -4.87 5.77 -1.47
C GLY A 4 -3.52 5.71 -0.75
N ILE A 5 -3.00 4.50 -0.51
CA ILE A 5 -1.65 4.30 0.05
C ILE A 5 -0.59 4.83 -0.92
N ILE A 6 -0.72 4.51 -2.21
CA ILE A 6 0.19 5.01 -3.25
C ILE A 6 0.15 6.54 -3.34
N ALA A 7 -1.05 7.13 -3.29
CA ALA A 7 -1.22 8.58 -3.34
C ALA A 7 -0.57 9.26 -2.13
N ALA A 8 -0.76 8.71 -0.92
CA ALA A 8 -0.15 9.23 0.30
C ALA A 8 1.39 9.13 0.26
N LEU A 9 1.93 8.00 -0.20
CA LEU A 9 3.37 7.82 -0.37
C LEU A 9 3.95 8.83 -1.36
N LYS A 10 3.30 9.02 -2.52
CA LYS A 10 3.73 10.01 -3.52
C LYS A 10 3.73 11.44 -2.98
N ALA A 11 2.70 11.80 -2.21
CA ALA A 11 2.62 13.11 -1.58
C ALA A 11 3.78 13.34 -0.60
N GLY A 12 4.00 12.40 0.33
CA GLY A 12 5.10 12.52 1.29
C GLY A 12 6.49 12.53 0.63
N TYR A 13 6.68 11.76 -0.44
CA TYR A 13 7.92 11.80 -1.23
C TYR A 13 8.14 13.15 -1.91
N ARG A 14 7.06 13.77 -2.42
CA ARG A 14 7.14 15.09 -3.04
C ARG A 14 7.59 16.13 -2.04
N ASP A 15 7.04 16.13 -0.83
CA ASP A 15 7.43 17.06 0.23
C ASP A 15 8.90 16.87 0.62
N LYS A 16 9.36 15.62 0.74
CA LYS A 16 10.76 15.30 1.03
C LYS A 16 11.71 15.74 -0.08
N HIS A 17 11.30 15.61 -1.35
CA HIS A 17 12.08 16.13 -2.47
C HIS A 17 12.22 17.65 -2.42
N MET A 18 11.14 18.38 -2.11
CA MET A 18 11.20 19.84 -1.99
C MET A 18 12.14 20.26 -0.85
N GLU A 19 12.03 19.62 0.31
CA GLU A 19 12.91 19.86 1.47
C GLU A 19 14.39 19.62 1.12
N LEU A 20 14.68 18.53 0.39
CA LEU A 20 16.03 18.18 -0.03
C LEU A 20 16.60 19.20 -1.03
N VAL A 21 15.79 19.61 -2.00
CA VAL A 21 16.21 20.56 -3.03
C VAL A 21 16.49 21.92 -2.41
N THR A 22 15.63 22.41 -1.51
CA THR A 22 15.86 23.66 -0.78
C THR A 22 17.19 23.65 -0.04
N LYS A 23 17.53 22.55 0.64
CA LYS A 23 18.82 22.39 1.33
C LYS A 23 20.03 22.34 0.38
N ARG A 24 19.83 21.91 -0.85
CA ARG A 24 20.90 21.73 -1.86
C ARG A 24 21.18 22.94 -2.72
N ILE A 25 20.17 23.80 -2.90
CA ILE A 25 20.31 25.09 -3.58
C ILE A 25 20.70 26.21 -2.61
N ASP A 26 20.76 25.90 -1.32
CA ASP A 26 21.20 26.83 -0.29
C ASP A 26 22.66 27.23 -0.52
N PRO A 27 22.95 28.51 -0.81
CA PRO A 27 24.31 28.98 -1.06
C PRO A 27 25.23 28.83 0.15
N GLU A 28 24.69 28.69 1.37
CA GLU A 28 25.49 28.42 2.57
C GLU A 28 25.90 26.95 2.70
N MET A 29 25.32 26.03 1.91
CA MET A 29 25.61 24.59 1.92
C MET A 29 25.92 24.01 0.52
N PRO A 30 26.97 24.48 -0.18
CA PRO A 30 27.24 24.13 -1.57
C PRO A 30 27.60 22.65 -1.80
N GLU A 31 28.04 21.92 -0.77
CA GLU A 31 28.48 20.52 -0.91
C GLU A 31 27.36 19.47 -0.75
N MET A 32 26.11 19.89 -0.53
CA MET A 32 24.97 18.98 -0.32
C MET A 32 24.53 18.21 -1.58
N THR A 33 24.93 18.66 -2.78
CA THR A 33 24.62 17.97 -4.03
C THR A 33 25.78 17.09 -4.46
N PRO A 34 25.58 15.77 -4.67
CA PRO A 34 26.64 14.90 -5.15
C PRO A 34 27.20 15.37 -6.50
N LYS A 35 28.52 15.27 -6.69
CA LYS A 35 29.18 15.64 -7.95
C LYS A 35 28.51 14.94 -9.13
N ASN A 36 28.26 15.69 -10.20
CA ASN A 36 27.63 15.23 -11.45
C ASN A 36 26.18 14.70 -11.28
N LYS A 37 25.48 15.10 -10.21
CA LYS A 37 24.06 14.78 -10.01
C LYS A 37 23.21 16.04 -9.92
N THR A 38 21.93 15.89 -10.21
CA THR A 38 20.97 17.00 -10.08
C THR A 38 20.62 17.23 -8.61
N ALA A 39 20.10 18.42 -8.27
CA ALA A 39 19.60 18.71 -6.93
C ALA A 39 18.46 17.77 -6.49
N PHE A 40 17.79 17.12 -7.44
CA PHE A 40 16.72 16.14 -7.20
C PHE A 40 17.23 14.69 -7.02
N TYR A 41 18.52 14.44 -7.17
CA TYR A 41 19.06 13.08 -7.08
C TYR A 41 18.88 12.49 -5.67
N VAL A 42 18.28 11.30 -5.62
CA VAL A 42 18.08 10.56 -4.37
C VAL A 42 18.68 9.18 -4.56
N ASP A 43 19.59 8.79 -3.67
CA ASP A 43 20.13 7.42 -3.66
C ASP A 43 19.14 6.44 -3.01
N GLN A 44 19.40 5.15 -3.19
CA GLN A 44 18.51 4.10 -2.72
C GLN A 44 18.35 4.09 -1.18
N LEU A 45 19.40 4.37 -0.43
CA LEU A 45 19.35 4.38 1.03
C LEU A 45 18.49 5.55 1.53
N GLN A 46 18.64 6.72 0.92
CA GLN A 46 17.84 7.90 1.20
C GLN A 46 16.36 7.66 0.86
N ALA A 47 16.07 7.04 -0.29
CA ALA A 47 14.71 6.64 -0.65
C ALA A 47 14.13 5.67 0.39
N MET A 48 14.86 4.64 0.80
CA MET A 48 14.39 3.69 1.82
C MET A 48 14.08 4.39 3.15
N ARG A 49 14.94 5.31 3.60
CA ARG A 49 14.71 6.12 4.81
C ARG A 49 13.45 6.96 4.68
N TRP A 50 13.23 7.58 3.52
CA TRP A 50 12.01 8.36 3.26
C TRP A 50 10.77 7.48 3.27
N THR A 51 10.80 6.29 2.66
CA THR A 51 9.66 5.36 2.72
C THR A 51 9.27 5.05 4.16
N VAL A 52 10.24 4.73 5.03
CA VAL A 52 9.96 4.45 6.45
C VAL A 52 9.35 5.67 7.13
N GLY A 53 9.94 6.86 6.94
CA GLY A 53 9.44 8.10 7.55
C GLY A 53 8.04 8.50 7.07
N VAL A 54 7.78 8.41 5.76
CA VAL A 54 6.47 8.73 5.18
C VAL A 54 5.43 7.73 5.66
N CYS A 55 5.72 6.42 5.64
CA CYS A 55 4.82 5.40 6.17
C CYS A 55 4.48 5.62 7.64
N ALA A 56 5.47 5.97 8.47
CA ALA A 56 5.26 6.24 9.89
C ALA A 56 4.40 7.49 10.15
N ALA A 57 4.47 8.48 9.25
CA ALA A 57 3.67 9.70 9.32
C ALA A 57 2.24 9.55 8.75
N MET A 58 1.93 8.42 8.09
CA MET A 58 0.60 8.20 7.53
C MET A 58 -0.43 8.01 8.65
N GLU A 59 -1.48 8.81 8.59
CA GLU A 59 -2.58 8.72 9.56
C GLU A 59 -3.35 7.41 9.40
N ALA A 60 -3.73 6.79 10.52
CA ALA A 60 -4.50 5.54 10.54
C ALA A 60 -5.80 5.62 9.73
N LYS A 61 -6.41 6.81 9.64
CA LYS A 61 -7.62 7.04 8.81
C LYS A 61 -7.36 6.83 7.31
N THR A 62 -6.16 7.19 6.83
CA THR A 62 -5.79 7.02 5.42
C THR A 62 -5.74 5.53 5.11
N ILE A 63 -5.13 4.75 5.99
CA ILE A 63 -5.07 3.29 5.90
C ILE A 63 -6.48 2.69 5.98
N ALA A 64 -7.29 3.10 6.96
CA ALA A 64 -8.66 2.61 7.13
C ALA A 64 -9.57 2.93 5.92
N ASN A 65 -9.40 4.11 5.30
CA ASN A 65 -10.16 4.49 4.10
C ASN A 65 -9.79 3.64 2.88
N CYS A 66 -8.52 3.26 2.74
CA CYS A 66 -8.03 2.39 1.67
C CYS A 66 -8.70 1.01 1.71
N PHE A 67 -8.90 0.44 2.91
CA PHE A 67 -9.52 -0.87 3.09
C PHE A 67 -11.05 -0.82 3.25
N ARG A 68 -11.67 0.36 3.20
CA ARG A 68 -13.13 0.51 3.41
C ARG A 68 -13.96 -0.22 2.35
N LYS A 69 -13.42 -0.40 1.13
CA LYS A 69 -14.08 -1.12 0.03
C LYS A 69 -13.48 -2.50 -0.26
N THR A 70 -12.53 -2.98 0.54
CA THR A 70 -11.93 -4.32 0.39
C THR A 70 -12.64 -5.38 1.23
N GLY A 71 -13.80 -5.06 1.81
CA GLY A 71 -14.63 -6.06 2.47
C GLY A 71 -15.02 -7.16 1.48
N ILE A 72 -14.95 -8.42 1.92
CA ILE A 72 -15.47 -9.55 1.16
C ILE A 72 -16.97 -9.32 1.02
N ILE A 73 -17.44 -8.98 -0.19
CA ILE A 73 -18.86 -8.94 -0.50
C ILE A 73 -19.29 -10.40 -0.64
N PHE A 74 -19.92 -10.93 0.40
CA PHE A 74 -20.73 -12.13 0.22
C PHE A 74 -21.89 -11.72 -0.68
N PRO A 75 -22.10 -12.36 -1.84
CA PRO A 75 -23.28 -12.08 -2.63
C PRO A 75 -24.50 -12.28 -1.72
N GLU A 76 -25.39 -11.29 -1.67
CA GLU A 76 -26.69 -11.49 -1.03
C GLU A 76 -27.30 -12.74 -1.67
N GLU A 77 -27.82 -13.60 -0.81
CA GLU A 77 -28.43 -14.87 -1.15
C GLU A 77 -29.63 -14.60 -2.05
N SER A 78 -29.38 -14.47 -3.37
CA SER A 78 -30.44 -14.43 -4.37
C SER A 78 -31.07 -15.81 -4.37
N ALA A 79 -32.07 -16.01 -3.52
CA ALA A 79 -33.03 -17.11 -3.49
C ALA A 79 -32.51 -18.40 -4.15
N MET A 80 -31.42 -18.97 -3.60
CA MET A 80 -31.05 -20.33 -3.95
C MET A 80 -32.07 -21.24 -3.28
N PRO A 81 -32.73 -22.18 -3.99
CA PRO A 81 -33.62 -23.13 -3.34
C PRO A 81 -32.84 -23.88 -2.25
N ALA A 82 -33.45 -23.99 -1.07
CA ALA A 82 -32.82 -24.50 0.13
C ALA A 82 -32.04 -25.81 -0.15
N PRO A 83 -30.79 -25.94 0.35
CA PRO A 83 -30.01 -27.14 0.11
C PRO A 83 -30.74 -28.36 0.68
N PRO A 84 -30.74 -29.50 -0.02
CA PRO A 84 -31.44 -30.69 0.45
C PRO A 84 -30.87 -31.11 1.81
N THR A 85 -31.70 -31.03 2.85
CA THR A 85 -31.35 -31.28 4.25
C THR A 85 -31.17 -32.76 4.60
N ARG A 86 -30.95 -33.63 3.61
CA ARG A 86 -30.76 -35.06 3.85
C ARG A 86 -29.31 -35.45 3.60
N ARG A 87 -28.53 -35.53 4.68
CA ARG A 87 -27.31 -36.35 4.68
C ARG A 87 -27.74 -37.81 4.54
N GLU A 88 -27.87 -38.30 3.31
CA GLU A 88 -27.90 -39.75 3.09
C GLU A 88 -26.50 -40.30 3.39
N ARG A 89 -26.45 -41.33 4.24
CA ARG A 89 -25.20 -42.05 4.49
C ARG A 89 -24.86 -42.82 3.23
N VAL A 90 -23.90 -42.30 2.46
CA VAL A 90 -23.30 -43.07 1.38
C VAL A 90 -22.53 -44.23 2.02
N LYS A 91 -22.83 -45.47 1.60
CA LYS A 91 -22.07 -46.64 2.04
C LYS A 91 -20.73 -46.60 1.34
N LEU A 92 -19.65 -46.73 2.11
CA LEU A 92 -18.25 -46.73 1.65
C LEU A 92 -17.96 -47.75 0.53
N SER A 93 -18.80 -48.78 0.37
CA SER A 93 -18.72 -49.75 -0.72
C SER A 93 -18.97 -49.17 -2.12
N GLU A 94 -19.55 -47.96 -2.23
CA GLU A 94 -19.81 -47.30 -3.52
C GLU A 94 -18.69 -46.33 -3.95
N LEU A 95 -17.69 -46.10 -3.09
CA LEU A 95 -16.62 -45.13 -3.32
C LEU A 95 -15.26 -45.77 -3.68
N LEU A 96 -15.21 -47.09 -3.81
CA LEU A 96 -14.04 -47.82 -4.28
C LEU A 96 -14.34 -48.40 -5.67
N ILE A 97 -13.97 -47.63 -6.70
CA ILE A 97 -13.63 -48.15 -8.03
C ILE A 97 -12.11 -48.26 -8.08
#